data_AF-D5U056-F1
#
_entry.id   AF-D5U056-F1
#
_cell.length_a   1.000
_cell.length_b   1.000
_cell.length_c   1.000
_cell.angle_alpha   90.00
_cell.angle_beta   90.00
_cell.angle_gamma   90.00
#
_symmetry.space_group_name_H-M   'P 1'
#
loop_
_entity.id
_entity.type
_entity.pdbx_description
1 polymer ?
#
loop_
_entity_poly.entity_id
_entity_poly.type
_entity_poly.pdbx_seq_one_letter_code
_entity_poly.pdbx_strand_id
1 'polypeptide(L)' 'MGDEKNLIRERIEEAIDLIDKLERTVSRLQSGDKVTPGTLFQIYETLITLREKIVDIRNLT' A
#
# COMPACT_ATOMS: atom_id res chain seq x y z
N MET A 1 8.72 24.69 7.80
CA MET A 1 7.54 24.70 6.91
C MET A 1 7.81 24.04 5.55
N GLY A 2 9.05 24.07 5.02
CA GLY A 2 9.42 23.31 3.80
C GLY A 2 9.63 21.81 4.05
N ASP A 3 10.29 21.45 5.15
CA ASP A 3 10.69 20.05 5.43
C ASP A 3 9.51 19.13 5.75
N GLU A 4 8.51 19.63 6.47
CA GLU A 4 7.28 18.89 6.79
C GLU A 4 6.45 18.56 5.55
N LYS A 5 6.35 19.50 4.60
CA LYS A 5 5.69 19.27 3.31
C LYS A 5 6.41 18.23 2.47
N ASN A 6 7.74 18.21 2.52
CA ASN A 6 8.54 17.21 1.83
C ASN A 6 8.33 15.82 2.46
N LEU A 7 8.33 15.73 3.79
CA LEU A 7 8.06 14.49 4.50
C LEU A 7 6.65 13.95 4.20
N ILE A 8 5.63 14.79 4.20
CA ILE A 8 4.26 14.38 3.84
C ILE A 8 4.22 13.86 2.40
N ARG A 9 4.88 14.55 1.47
CA ARG A 9 4.96 14.09 0.07
C ARG A 9 5.63 12.72 -0.03
N GLU A 10 6.77 12.52 0.61
CA GLU A 10 7.48 11.24 0.61
C GLU A 10 6.60 10.11 1.14
N ARG A 11 5.85 10.34 2.23
CA ARG A 11 4.94 9.33 2.77
C ARG A 11 3.77 9.03 1.84
N ILE A 12 3.25 10.03 1.12
CA ILE A 12 2.20 9.82 0.11
C ILE A 12 2.74 8.97 -1.05
N GLU A 13 3.94 9.26 -1.55
CA GLU A 13 4.60 8.45 -2.60
C GLU A 13 4.78 6.98 -2.15
N GLU A 14 5.26 6.76 -0.92
CA GLU A 14 5.37 5.42 -0.34
C GLU A 14 4.01 4.68 -0.28
N ALA A 15 2.93 5.41 0.00
CA ALA A 15 1.58 4.83 0.02
C ALA A 15 1.09 4.49 -1.40
N ILE A 16 1.38 5.32 -2.39
CA ILE A 16 1.06 5.06 -3.81
C ILE A 16 1.79 3.81 -4.30
N ASP A 17 3.09 3.66 -3.98
CA ASP A 17 3.87 2.46 -4.33
C ASP A 17 3.25 1.16 -3.79
N LEU A 18 2.67 1.21 -2.58
CA LEU A 18 1.96 0.06 -1.98
C LEU A 18 0.65 -0.24 -2.70
N ILE A 19 -0.08 0.79 -3.14
CA ILE A 19 -1.27 0.62 -3.99
C ILE A 19 -0.88 -0.05 -5.32
N ASP A 20 0.16 0.44 -5.99
CA ASP A 20 0.64 -0.14 -7.24
C ASP A 20 1.10 -1.60 -7.09
N LYS A 21 1.73 -1.93 -5.96
CA LYS A 21 2.09 -3.32 -5.63
C LYS A 21 0.84 -4.18 -5.45
N LEU A 22 -0.18 -3.65 -4.77
CA LEU A 22 -1.45 -4.35 -4.57
C LEU A 22 -2.18 -4.57 -5.90
N GLU A 23 -2.29 -3.54 -6.74
CA GLU A 23 -2.90 -3.63 -8.08
C GLU A 23 -2.18 -4.65 -8.96
N ARG A 24 -0.83 -4.68 -8.94
CA ARG A 24 -0.05 -5.69 -9.64
C ARG A 24 -0.26 -7.10 -9.10
N THR A 25 -0.54 -7.24 -7.81
CA THR A 25 -0.83 -8.55 -7.20
C THR A 25 -2.23 -9.02 -7.56
N VAL A 26 -3.21 -8.12 -7.50
CA VAL A 26 -4.62 -8.41 -7.81
C VAL A 26 -4.83 -8.64 -9.30
N SER A 27 -4.18 -7.88 -10.18
CA SER A 27 -4.29 -8.06 -11.64
C SER A 27 -3.76 -9.41 -12.14
N ARG A 28 -2.89 -10.07 -11.37
CA ARG A 28 -2.43 -11.44 -11.67
C ARG A 28 -3.43 -12.52 -11.26
N LEU A 29 -4.47 -12.17 -10.50
CA LEU A 29 -5.54 -13.09 -10.15
C LEU A 29 -6.49 -13.20 -11.34
N GLN A 30 -6.47 -14.34 -12.05
CA GLN A 30 -7.46 -14.60 -13.08
C GLN A 30 -8.76 -15.12 -12.44
N SER A 31 -9.90 -14.78 -13.03
CA SER A 31 -11.19 -15.31 -12.58
C SER A 31 -11.20 -16.83 -12.73
N GLY A 32 -11.44 -17.55 -11.64
CA GLY A 32 -11.44 -19.03 -11.61
C GLY A 32 -10.14 -19.66 -11.11
N ASP A 33 -9.06 -18.89 -10.94
CA ASP A 33 -7.85 -19.39 -10.31
C ASP A 33 -8.04 -19.58 -8.81
N LYS A 34 -7.48 -20.69 -8.28
CA LYS A 34 -7.36 -20.87 -6.84
C LYS A 34 -6.34 -19.87 -6.30
N VAL A 35 -6.82 -18.84 -5.61
CA VAL A 35 -5.95 -17.91 -4.89
C VAL A 35 -5.20 -18.70 -3.82
N THR A 36 -3.87 -18.75 -3.92
CA THR A 36 -3.06 -19.48 -2.94
C THR A 36 -3.08 -18.77 -1.58
N PRO A 37 -2.91 -19.49 -0.47
CA PRO A 37 -2.75 -18.87 0.85
C PRO A 37 -1.61 -17.84 0.91
N GLY A 38 -0.52 -18.07 0.19
CA GLY A 38 0.60 -17.13 0.10
C GLY A 38 0.22 -15.83 -0.60
N THR A 39 -0.57 -15.90 -1.67
CA THR A 39 -1.08 -14.70 -2.37
C THR A 39 -2.05 -13.92 -1.49
N LEU A 40 -2.95 -14.60 -0.77
CA LEU A 40 -3.83 -13.95 0.21
C LEU A 40 -3.05 -13.24 1.30
N PHE A 41 -2.01 -13.89 1.84
CA PHE A 41 -1.13 -13.30 2.85
C PHE A 41 -0.43 -12.03 2.32
N GLN A 42 0.14 -12.08 1.12
CA GLN A 42 0.80 -10.92 0.49
C GLN A 42 -0.14 -9.74 0.29
N ILE A 43 -1.39 -9.99 -0.12
CA ILE A 43 -2.43 -8.96 -0.25
C ILE A 43 -2.73 -8.34 1.12
N TYR A 44 -2.96 -9.18 2.13
CA TYR A 44 -3.28 -8.74 3.50
C TYR A 44 -2.15 -7.91 4.11
N GLU A 45 -0.92 -8.39 4.02
CA GLU A 45 0.27 -7.68 4.50
C GLU A 45 0.41 -6.31 3.82
N THR A 46 0.30 -6.27 2.48
CA THR A 46 0.40 -5.02 1.70
C THR A 46 -0.69 -4.02 2.11
N LEU A 47 -1.92 -4.48 2.36
CA LEU A 47 -3.02 -3.64 2.84
C LEU A 47 -2.79 -3.08 4.24
N ILE A 48 -2.25 -3.87 5.16
CA ILE A 48 -1.88 -3.39 6.51
C ILE A 48 -0.84 -2.29 6.40
N THR A 49 0.24 -2.54 5.67
CA THR A 49 1.32 -1.55 5.52
C THR A 49 0.81 -0.25 4.91
N LEU A 50 -0.06 -0.33 3.90
CA LEU A 50 -0.69 0.86 3.31
C LEU A 50 -1.50 1.63 4.35
N ARG A 51 -2.29 0.94 5.17
CA ARG A 51 -3.09 1.56 6.23
C ARG A 51 -2.21 2.27 7.26
N GLU A 52 -1.11 1.65 7.67
CA GLU A 52 -0.14 2.27 8.60
C GLU A 52 0.43 3.56 8.01
N LYS A 53 0.85 3.55 6.75
CA LYS A 53 1.37 4.75 6.06
C LYS A 53 0.35 5.88 5.98
N ILE A 54 -0.92 5.56 5.68
CA ILE A 54 -2.00 6.56 5.66
C ILE A 54 -2.24 7.15 7.06
N VAL A 55 -2.20 6.32 8.11
CA VAL A 55 -2.32 6.79 9.50
C VAL A 55 -1.15 7.69 9.88
N ASP A 56 0.07 7.34 9.49
CA ASP A 56 1.27 8.17 9.72
C ASP A 56 1.13 9.53 9.05
N ILE A 57 0.72 9.58 7.77
CA ILE A 57 0.47 10.84 7.05
C ILE A 57 -0.57 11.69 7.78
N ARG A 58 -1.71 11.08 8.18
CA ARG A 58 -2.78 11.79 8.90
C ARG A 58 -2.29 12.39 10.22
N ASN A 59 -1.36 11.74 10.91
CA ASN A 59 -0.82 12.25 12.17
C ASN A 59 0.20 13.39 11.96
N LEU A 60 0.67 13.62 10.72
CA LEU A 60 1.56 14.71 10.33
C LEU A 60 0.81 15.95 9.78
N THR A 61 -0.49 15.83 9.49
CA THR A 61 -1.35 16.90 8.93
C THR A 61 -2.33 17.42 9.96
#